data_AF-A0A6J2R8U6-F1
#
_entry.id   AF-A0A6J2R8U6-F1
#
_cell.length_a   1.000
_cell.length_b   1.000
_cell.length_c   1.000
_cell.angle_alpha   90.00
_cell.angle_beta   90.00
_cell.angle_gamma   90.00
#
_symmetry.space_group_name_H-M   'P 1'
#
loop_
_entity.id
_entity.type
_entity.pdbx_description
1 polymer ?
#
loop_
_entity_poly.entity_id
_entity_poly.type
_entity_poly.pdbx_seq_one_letter_code
_entity_poly.pdbx_strand_id
1 'polypeptide(L)'
;MADEAPFQFLHNEVIQYIYKSADNGETENGRNIAKLENMGFRVGQGLIERLTKDTVRFKDELDIMKFVCKDFWTCVFKKQIDNLRTNHQGIYVLQDNKFRLLSQLSAGKQYLEHAPKYLAFSCGLVRGALSNLGVKSIVTAEVSVMPACKFQIMIQKM
;
A
#
# COMPACT_ATOMS: atom_id res chain seq x y z
N MET A 1 -17.74 6.89 -13.91
CA MET A 1 -16.66 6.32 -13.08
C MET A 1 -15.42 6.28 -13.93
N ALA A 2 -14.29 6.85 -13.50
CA ALA A 2 -13.05 6.69 -14.25
C ALA A 2 -12.70 5.20 -14.33
N ASP A 3 -12.33 4.74 -15.52
CA ASP A 3 -11.73 3.43 -15.72
C ASP A 3 -10.54 3.28 -14.76
N GLU A 4 -10.34 2.09 -14.21
CA GLU A 4 -9.22 1.79 -13.30
C GLU A 4 -7.95 1.42 -14.07
N ALA A 5 -8.10 1.03 -15.35
CA ALA A 5 -6.99 0.67 -16.22
C ALA A 5 -5.89 1.76 -16.31
N PRO A 6 -6.20 3.07 -16.40
CA PRO A 6 -5.18 4.13 -16.41
C PRO A 6 -4.26 4.10 -15.18
N PHE A 7 -4.81 3.87 -13.98
CA PHE A 7 -3.98 3.79 -12.77
C PHE A 7 -3.09 2.55 -12.77
N GLN A 8 -3.61 1.40 -13.20
CA GLN A 8 -2.84 0.16 -13.28
C GLN A 8 -1.70 0.27 -14.30
N PHE A 9 -1.98 0.83 -15.49
CA PHE A 9 -0.96 1.05 -16.52
C PHE A 9 0.08 2.08 -16.07
N LEU A 10 -0.35 3.20 -15.46
CA LEU A 10 0.58 4.19 -14.91
C LEU A 10 1.46 3.58 -13.82
N HIS A 11 0.89 2.81 -12.90
CA HIS A 11 1.64 2.14 -11.84
C HIS A 11 2.70 1.20 -12.41
N ASN A 12 2.33 0.39 -13.42
CA ASN A 12 3.28 -0.50 -14.09
C ASN A 12 4.38 0.29 -14.80
N GLU A 13 4.02 1.32 -15.58
CA GLU A 13 4.98 2.14 -16.34
C GLU A 13 5.96 2.88 -15.43
N VAL A 14 5.49 3.43 -14.30
CA VAL A 14 6.35 4.08 -13.30
C VAL A 14 7.38 3.10 -12.74
N ILE A 15 6.97 1.86 -12.44
CA ILE A 15 7.90 0.83 -11.97
C ILE A 15 8.92 0.50 -13.05
N GLN A 16 8.48 0.26 -14.29
CA GLN A 16 9.40 -0.04 -15.40
C GLN A 16 10.39 1.10 -15.63
N TYR A 17 9.92 2.35 -15.63
CA TYR A 17 10.76 3.53 -15.79
C TYR A 17 11.83 3.62 -14.70
N ILE A 18 11.43 3.51 -13.42
CA ILE A 18 12.36 3.63 -12.28
C ILE A 18 13.43 2.52 -12.32
N TYR A 19 13.05 1.29 -12.66
CA TYR A 19 13.98 0.17 -12.71
C TYR A 19 14.83 0.11 -13.99
N LYS A 20 14.35 0.66 -15.11
CA LYS A 20 15.13 0.77 -16.36
C LYS A 20 16.20 1.86 -16.29
N SER A 21 15.96 2.91 -15.51
CA SER A 21 16.91 4.02 -15.33
C SER A 21 18.03 3.74 -14.33
N ALA A 22 18.03 2.57 -13.67
CA ALA A 22 18.99 2.21 -12.64
C ALA A 22 19.96 1.14 -13.15
N ASP A 23 21.24 1.28 -12.79
CA ASP A 23 22.26 0.26 -13.05
C ASP A 23 22.05 -0.95 -12.11
N ASN A 24 22.36 -2.17 -12.56
CA ASN A 24 21.96 -3.41 -11.90
C ASN A 24 22.76 -3.69 -10.61
N GLY A 25 22.33 -3.13 -9.46
CA GLY A 25 22.90 -3.42 -8.14
C GLY A 25 21.87 -3.47 -6.99
N GLU A 26 22.14 -4.26 -5.95
CA GLU A 26 21.24 -4.43 -4.79
C GLU A 26 20.96 -3.11 -4.04
N THR A 27 21.96 -2.24 -3.91
CA THR A 27 21.82 -0.90 -3.31
C THR A 27 20.84 -0.03 -4.10
N GLU A 28 20.83 -0.14 -5.43
CA GLU A 28 19.91 0.60 -6.30
C GLU A 28 18.48 0.02 -6.21
N ASN A 29 18.32 -1.30 -6.00
CA ASN A 29 17.00 -1.89 -5.74
C ASN A 29 16.35 -1.30 -4.48
N GLY A 30 17.07 -1.20 -3.37
CA GLY A 30 16.56 -0.56 -2.16
C GLY A 30 16.18 0.90 -2.38
N ARG A 31 16.99 1.64 -3.14
CA ARG A 31 16.71 3.04 -3.51
C ARG A 31 15.46 3.18 -4.37
N ASN A 32 15.26 2.27 -5.33
CA ASN A 32 14.09 2.27 -6.22
C ASN A 32 12.80 1.94 -5.47
N ILE A 33 12.85 0.99 -4.53
CA ILE A 33 11.75 0.71 -3.61
C ILE A 33 11.41 1.96 -2.79
N ALA A 34 12.41 2.63 -2.22
CA ALA A 34 12.20 3.84 -1.44
C ALA A 34 11.60 4.99 -2.28
N LYS A 35 11.99 5.13 -3.55
CA LYS A 35 11.36 6.12 -4.46
C LYS A 35 9.88 5.84 -4.67
N LEU A 36 9.53 4.59 -5.01
CA LEU A 36 8.13 4.16 -5.22
C LEU A 36 7.29 4.34 -3.96
N GLU A 37 7.83 3.96 -2.82
CA GLU A 37 7.20 4.11 -1.51
C GLU A 37 6.95 5.59 -1.18
N ASN A 38 7.92 6.47 -1.38
CA ASN A 38 7.74 7.91 -1.15
C ASN A 38 6.71 8.54 -2.10
N MET A 39 6.62 8.10 -3.35
CA MET A 39 5.55 8.52 -4.26
C MET A 39 4.18 8.11 -3.69
N GLY A 40 4.06 6.86 -3.26
CA GLY A 40 2.87 6.35 -2.59
C GLY A 40 2.51 7.16 -1.35
N PHE A 41 3.49 7.50 -0.52
CA PHE A 41 3.32 8.31 0.69
C PHE A 41 2.65 9.66 0.39
N ARG A 42 3.15 10.40 -0.59
CA ARG A 42 2.56 11.70 -0.95
C ARG A 42 1.14 11.57 -1.49
N VAL A 43 0.88 10.53 -2.30
CA VAL A 43 -0.48 10.25 -2.81
C VAL A 43 -1.41 9.87 -1.66
N GLY A 44 -0.94 9.07 -0.71
CA GLY A 44 -1.71 8.65 0.47
C GLY A 44 -2.15 9.83 1.33
N GLN A 45 -1.25 10.81 1.55
CA GLN A 45 -1.59 12.06 2.24
C GLN A 45 -2.67 12.84 1.51
N GLY A 46 -2.51 13.09 0.20
CA GLY A 46 -3.50 13.86 -0.55
C GLY A 46 -4.86 13.18 -0.64
N LEU A 47 -4.90 11.85 -0.76
CA LEU A 47 -6.13 11.08 -0.79
C LEU A 47 -6.85 11.13 0.57
N ILE A 48 -6.13 10.94 1.67
CA ILE A 48 -6.77 10.89 2.98
C ILE A 48 -7.36 12.24 3.37
N GLU A 49 -6.70 13.36 3.07
CA GLU A 49 -7.25 14.71 3.30
C GLU A 49 -8.62 14.90 2.64
N ARG A 50 -8.74 14.43 1.39
CA ARG A 50 -9.98 14.51 0.65
C ARG A 50 -11.04 13.58 1.23
N LEU A 51 -10.67 12.36 1.59
CA LEU A 51 -11.60 11.34 2.08
C LEU A 51 -12.09 11.60 3.50
N THR A 52 -11.32 12.33 4.31
CA THR A 52 -11.69 12.61 5.71
C THR A 52 -12.16 14.03 5.95
N LYS A 53 -12.32 14.84 4.89
CA LYS A 53 -12.73 16.26 4.99
C LYS A 53 -14.01 16.46 5.83
N ASP A 54 -15.02 15.62 5.59
CA ASP A 54 -16.33 15.69 6.23
C ASP A 54 -16.55 14.53 7.23
N THR A 55 -15.48 13.83 7.59
CA THR A 55 -15.53 12.66 8.47
C THR A 55 -15.43 13.10 9.93
N VAL A 56 -16.27 12.53 10.78
CA VAL A 56 -16.19 12.72 12.24
C VAL A 56 -14.82 12.26 12.74
N ARG A 57 -14.26 12.94 13.73
CA ARG A 57 -12.97 12.56 14.31
C ARG A 57 -12.96 11.10 14.74
N PHE A 58 -11.91 10.39 14.35
CA PHE A 58 -11.68 9.02 14.80
C PHE A 58 -11.44 8.99 16.31
N LYS A 59 -12.01 7.98 16.98
CA LYS A 59 -11.94 7.85 18.45
C LYS A 59 -10.60 7.27 18.90
N ASP A 60 -10.10 6.30 18.16
CA ASP A 60 -8.88 5.57 18.48
C ASP A 60 -8.17 5.05 17.20
N GLU A 61 -7.01 4.44 17.39
CA GLU A 61 -6.20 3.86 16.31
C GLU A 61 -6.94 2.74 15.55
N LEU A 62 -7.80 1.99 16.23
CA LEU A 62 -8.52 0.88 15.61
C LEU A 62 -9.59 1.41 14.64
N ASP A 63 -10.26 2.50 14.98
CA ASP A 63 -11.20 3.19 14.10
C ASP A 63 -10.50 3.76 12.85
N ILE A 64 -9.28 4.28 13.00
CA ILE A 64 -8.43 4.67 11.86
C ILE A 64 -8.14 3.46 10.97
N MET A 65 -7.70 2.33 11.55
CA MET A 65 -7.38 1.12 10.77
C MET A 65 -8.60 0.56 10.05
N LYS A 66 -9.79 0.61 10.66
CA LYS A 66 -11.06 0.21 10.00
C LYS A 66 -11.37 1.11 8.81
N PHE A 67 -11.19 2.43 8.94
CA PHE A 67 -11.38 3.37 7.84
C PHE A 67 -10.39 3.09 6.70
N VAL A 68 -9.13 2.82 7.02
CA VAL A 68 -8.13 2.43 6.02
C VAL A 68 -8.55 1.15 5.28
N CYS A 69 -9.02 0.13 6.01
CA CYS A 69 -9.45 -1.15 5.43
C CYS A 69 -10.72 -1.05 4.58
N LYS A 70 -11.60 -0.10 4.88
CA LYS A 70 -12.92 0.03 4.25
C LYS A 70 -12.91 1.15 3.23
N ASP A 71 -12.94 2.39 3.67
CA ASP A 71 -13.16 3.57 2.85
C ASP A 71 -11.94 3.90 1.98
N PHE A 72 -10.75 3.94 2.59
CA PHE A 72 -9.52 4.25 1.86
C PHE A 72 -9.18 3.16 0.84
N TRP A 73 -9.19 1.89 1.25
CA TRP A 73 -8.94 0.76 0.33
C TRP A 73 -9.96 0.70 -0.80
N THR A 74 -11.24 0.93 -0.50
CA THR A 74 -12.30 0.97 -1.52
C THR A 74 -12.12 2.14 -2.47
N CYS A 75 -11.67 3.31 -1.99
CA CYS A 75 -11.39 4.44 -2.85
C CYS A 75 -10.33 4.10 -3.92
N VAL A 76 -9.25 3.43 -3.51
CA VAL A 76 -8.09 3.14 -4.37
C VAL A 76 -8.29 1.87 -5.21
N PHE A 77 -8.73 0.77 -4.61
CA PHE A 77 -8.73 -0.57 -5.24
C PHE A 77 -10.14 -1.11 -5.54
N LYS A 78 -11.18 -0.32 -5.24
CA LYS A 78 -12.62 -0.65 -5.42
C LYS A 78 -13.07 -1.92 -4.69
N LYS A 79 -12.37 -2.27 -3.62
CA LYS A 79 -12.74 -3.33 -2.68
C LYS A 79 -12.25 -2.97 -1.27
N GLN A 80 -12.81 -3.62 -0.28
CA GLN A 80 -12.31 -3.58 1.09
C GLN A 80 -11.17 -4.61 1.27
N ILE A 81 -10.37 -4.42 2.31
CA ILE A 81 -9.44 -5.44 2.80
C ILE A 81 -10.23 -6.68 3.25
N ASP A 82 -9.73 -7.87 2.90
CA ASP A 82 -10.42 -9.13 3.20
C ASP A 82 -10.27 -9.53 4.68
N ASN A 83 -9.13 -9.24 5.30
CA ASN A 83 -8.89 -9.56 6.71
C ASN A 83 -8.01 -8.51 7.39
N LEU A 84 -8.44 -8.03 8.55
CA LEU A 84 -7.66 -7.19 9.45
C LEU A 84 -7.33 -8.00 10.70
N ARG A 85 -6.04 -8.18 10.99
CA ARG A 85 -5.55 -8.76 12.25
C ARG A 85 -4.76 -7.72 13.02
N THR A 86 -4.77 -7.81 14.35
CA THR A 86 -3.92 -7.01 15.22
C THR A 86 -3.42 -7.85 16.40
N ASN A 87 -2.24 -7.51 16.91
CA ASN A 87 -1.76 -8.06 18.18
C ASN A 87 -2.12 -7.18 19.38
N HIS A 88 -2.92 -6.11 19.20
CA HIS A 88 -3.25 -5.11 20.23
C HIS A 88 -2.04 -4.39 20.85
N GLN A 89 -0.85 -4.52 20.24
CA GLN A 89 0.39 -3.90 20.69
C GLN A 89 0.98 -2.99 19.60
N GLY A 90 0.15 -2.50 18.68
CA GLY A 90 0.55 -1.58 17.61
C GLY A 90 0.97 -2.26 16.31
N ILE A 91 0.82 -3.58 16.16
CA ILE A 91 1.00 -4.28 14.88
C ILE A 91 -0.36 -4.65 14.31
N TYR A 92 -0.59 -4.25 13.06
CA TYR A 92 -1.76 -4.59 12.26
C TYR A 92 -1.32 -5.30 10.99
N VAL A 93 -2.13 -6.27 10.54
CA VAL A 93 -1.90 -6.99 9.29
C VAL A 93 -3.17 -6.92 8.46
N LEU A 94 -3.07 -6.27 7.30
CA LEU A 94 -4.14 -6.10 6.32
C LEU A 94 -3.89 -7.10 5.18
N GLN A 95 -4.81 -8.05 5.00
CA GLN A 95 -4.70 -9.06 3.96
C GLN A 95 -5.65 -8.76 2.81
N ASP A 96 -5.10 -8.70 1.59
CA ASP A 96 -5.86 -8.65 0.35
C ASP A 96 -5.62 -9.94 -0.44
N ASN A 97 -6.65 -10.76 -0.61
CA ASN A 97 -6.57 -12.07 -1.27
C ASN A 97 -6.45 -11.97 -2.79
N LYS A 98 -6.87 -10.85 -3.37
CA LYS A 98 -6.93 -10.63 -4.82
C LYS A 98 -6.42 -9.24 -5.12
N PHE A 99 -5.16 -8.98 -4.73
CA PHE A 99 -4.61 -7.66 -4.84
C PHE A 99 -4.45 -7.28 -6.32
N ARG A 100 -5.16 -6.21 -6.70
CA ARG A 100 -5.40 -5.89 -8.11
C ARG A 100 -4.12 -5.58 -8.89
N LEU A 101 -3.13 -4.98 -8.25
CA LEU A 101 -1.84 -4.66 -8.89
C LEU A 101 -0.96 -5.90 -9.13
N LEU A 102 -1.21 -7.01 -8.43
CA LEU A 102 -0.51 -8.28 -8.66
C LEU A 102 -1.31 -9.24 -9.56
N SER A 103 -2.63 -9.05 -9.65
CA SER A 103 -3.52 -9.93 -10.42
C SER A 103 -3.20 -9.98 -11.92
N GLN A 104 -2.55 -8.93 -12.46
CA GLN A 104 -2.11 -8.87 -13.86
C GLN A 104 -0.70 -9.43 -14.08
N LEU A 105 0.04 -9.74 -13.01
CA LEU A 105 1.43 -10.17 -13.08
C LEU A 105 1.56 -11.70 -13.10
N SER A 106 0.86 -12.38 -12.19
CA SER A 106 0.95 -13.84 -12.06
C SER A 106 -0.27 -14.44 -11.38
N ALA A 107 -0.51 -15.71 -11.68
CA ALA A 107 -1.37 -16.61 -10.93
C ALA A 107 -0.52 -17.74 -10.32
N GLY A 108 0.41 -17.41 -9.42
CA GLY A 108 1.29 -18.40 -8.82
C GLY A 108 2.53 -17.83 -8.12
N LYS A 109 3.64 -18.58 -8.15
CA LYS A 109 4.89 -18.23 -7.47
C LYS A 109 5.98 -17.68 -8.41
N GLN A 110 5.72 -17.64 -9.72
CA GLN A 110 6.73 -17.38 -10.75
C GLN A 110 7.40 -16.01 -10.63
N TYR A 111 6.70 -15.01 -10.10
CA TYR A 111 7.20 -13.62 -10.01
C TYR A 111 7.29 -13.10 -8.57
N LEU A 112 7.42 -13.98 -7.57
CA LEU A 112 7.49 -13.57 -6.16
C LEU A 112 8.67 -12.62 -5.86
N GLU A 113 9.82 -12.83 -6.48
CA GLU A 113 10.99 -11.95 -6.36
C GLU A 113 10.71 -10.50 -6.80
N HIS A 114 9.74 -10.32 -7.68
CA HIS A 114 9.31 -9.04 -8.18
C HIS A 114 8.15 -8.43 -7.37
N ALA A 115 7.51 -9.19 -6.47
CA ALA A 115 6.39 -8.67 -5.70
C ALA A 115 6.72 -7.38 -4.92
N PRO A 116 7.89 -7.22 -4.26
CA PRO A 116 8.18 -6.03 -3.47
C PRO A 116 8.11 -4.73 -4.27
N LYS A 117 8.57 -4.70 -5.53
CA LYS A 117 8.49 -3.49 -6.38
C LYS A 117 7.05 -3.06 -6.70
N TYR A 118 6.14 -4.02 -6.86
CA TYR A 118 4.73 -3.72 -7.12
C TYR A 118 3.94 -3.34 -5.86
N LEU A 119 4.50 -3.59 -4.68
CA LEU A 119 3.84 -3.29 -3.40
C LEU A 119 4.38 -2.03 -2.73
N ALA A 120 5.60 -1.61 -3.05
CA ALA A 120 6.26 -0.44 -2.47
C ALA A 120 5.38 0.82 -2.50
N PHE A 121 4.77 1.12 -3.65
CA PHE A 121 3.84 2.26 -3.78
C PHE A 121 2.64 2.14 -2.84
N SER A 122 2.08 0.94 -2.68
CA SER A 122 0.93 0.70 -1.81
C SER A 122 1.29 0.72 -0.32
N CYS A 123 2.49 0.30 0.06
CA CYS A 123 3.03 0.53 1.40
C CYS A 123 3.09 2.03 1.71
N GLY A 124 3.60 2.81 0.75
CA GLY A 124 3.62 4.26 0.81
C GLY A 124 2.23 4.87 0.98
N LEU A 125 1.27 4.46 0.15
CA LEU A 125 -0.12 4.94 0.22
C LEU A 125 -0.69 4.82 1.64
N VAL A 126 -0.55 3.65 2.25
CA VAL A 126 -1.04 3.39 3.60
C VAL A 126 -0.27 4.22 4.63
N ARG A 127 1.07 4.26 4.54
CA ARG A 127 1.90 5.04 5.47
C ARG A 127 1.58 6.53 5.40
N GLY A 128 1.37 7.07 4.21
CA GLY A 128 1.00 8.47 3.97
C GLY A 128 -0.37 8.80 4.54
N ALA A 129 -1.36 7.93 4.30
CA ALA A 129 -2.69 8.09 4.87
C ALA A 129 -2.65 8.11 6.40
N LEU A 130 -1.96 7.16 7.02
CA LEU A 130 -1.81 7.09 8.47
C LEU A 130 -1.06 8.31 9.04
N SER A 131 0.01 8.75 8.38
CA SER A 131 0.76 9.93 8.81
C SER A 131 -0.10 11.18 8.85
N ASN A 132 -1.01 11.37 7.89
CA ASN A 132 -1.91 12.54 7.89
C ASN A 132 -3.01 12.45 8.94
N LEU A 133 -3.34 11.25 9.40
CA LEU A 133 -4.23 11.00 10.53
C LEU A 133 -3.50 11.05 11.88
N GLY A 134 -2.22 11.45 11.89
CA GLY A 134 -1.41 11.59 13.10
C GLY A 134 -0.77 10.29 13.59
N VAL A 135 -0.82 9.19 12.81
CA VAL A 135 -0.26 7.90 13.19
C VAL A 135 1.06 7.66 12.46
N LYS A 136 2.19 7.79 13.17
CA LYS A 136 3.50 7.41 12.65
C LYS A 136 3.61 5.89 12.58
N SER A 137 3.98 5.36 11.42
CA SER A 137 4.04 3.92 11.21
C SER A 137 5.11 3.52 10.21
N ILE A 138 5.53 2.26 10.30
CA ILE A 138 6.30 1.55 9.29
C ILE A 138 5.33 0.58 8.60
N VAL A 139 5.28 0.60 7.27
CA VAL A 139 4.43 -0.30 6.49
C VAL A 139 5.33 -1.17 5.61
N THR A 140 5.22 -2.48 5.77
CA THR A 140 5.88 -3.48 4.93
C THR A 140 4.83 -4.34 4.25
N ALA A 141 5.21 -5.06 3.19
CA ALA A 141 4.32 -6.00 2.55
C ALA A 141 5.02 -7.28 2.15
N GLU A 142 4.28 -8.39 2.21
CA GLU A 142 4.75 -9.72 1.84
C GLU A 142 3.75 -10.43 0.92
N VAL A 143 4.26 -11.33 0.09
CA VAL A 143 3.48 -12.17 -0.83
C VAL A 143 3.99 -13.60 -0.71
N SER A 144 3.14 -14.49 -0.20
CA SER A 144 3.43 -15.92 -0.19
C SER A 144 2.99 -16.60 -1.49
N VAL A 145 1.86 -16.17 -2.06
CA VAL A 145 1.27 -16.67 -3.31
C VAL A 145 0.51 -15.54 -3.98
N MET A 146 0.80 -15.25 -5.26
CA MET A 146 0.04 -14.24 -6.00
C MET A 146 -1.36 -14.74 -6.37
N PRO A 147 -2.38 -13.86 -6.37
CA PRO A 147 -2.31 -12.41 -6.17
C PRO A 147 -2.52 -11.94 -4.72
N ALA A 148 -2.45 -12.85 -3.74
CA ALA A 148 -2.69 -12.50 -2.34
C ALA A 148 -1.47 -11.83 -1.71
N CYS A 149 -1.68 -10.72 -1.01
CA CYS A 149 -0.63 -10.03 -0.27
C CYS A 149 -1.10 -9.64 1.13
N LYS A 150 -0.12 -9.37 2.00
CA LYS A 150 -0.35 -8.84 3.34
C LYS A 150 0.47 -7.58 3.53
N PHE A 151 -0.17 -6.54 4.01
CA PHE A 151 0.48 -5.30 4.45
C PHE A 151 0.56 -5.34 5.98
N GLN A 152 1.77 -5.34 6.50
CA GLN A 152 2.01 -5.22 7.94
C GLN A 152 2.29 -3.75 8.27
N ILE A 153 1.54 -3.24 9.24
CA ILE A 153 1.64 -1.87 9.74
C ILE A 153 2.13 -1.96 11.18
N MET A 154 3.27 -1.35 11.46
CA MET A 154 3.82 -1.21 12.80
C MET A 154 3.72 0.25 13.21
N ILE A 155 2.87 0.54 14.19
CA ILE A 155 2.73 1.87 14.78
C ILE A 155 3.97 2.17 15.61
N GLN A 156 4.55 3.35 15.40
CA GLN A 156 5.66 3.86 16.19
C GLN A 156 5.11 4.61 17.39
N LYS A 157 5.26 4.04 18.59
CA LYS A 157 4.95 4.74 19.83
C LYS A 157 5.96 5.88 20.01
N MET A 158 5.45 7.07 20.34
CA MET A 158 6.27 8.21 20.76
C MET A 158 6.86 7.97 22.15
#